data_AF-A0AAU5ZTP2-F1
#
_entry.id   AF-A0AAU5ZTP2-F1
#
_cell.length_a   1.000
_cell.length_b   1.000
_cell.length_c   1.000
_cell.angle_alpha   90.00
_cell.angle_beta   90.00
_cell.angle_gamma   90.00
#
_symmetry.space_group_name_H-M   'P 1'
#
loop_
_entity.id
_entity.type
_entity.pdbx_description
1 polymer ?
#
loop_
_entity_poly.entity_id
_entity_poly.type
_entity_poly.pdbx_seq_one_letter_code
_entity_poly.pdbx_strand_id
1 'polypeptide(L)'
;MTFVELHQMPVAHTEQTAVTSYLARNRGNITEYRKVVAATLADEVTKARTRGALAVMSARDVQRARTDPEAVAAEQQLDVTVLQQVLAKELDTVLAACTDNRHSLHGPPGAPCPASFMLCLGCECARALPHHLPVQVLVHNRLAERRGQMDPLQWAERFAAPHAQLADLLDQQDEAAVADARRGATDAERSLAERFLNRELDLR
;
A
#
# COMPACT_ATOMS: atom_id res chain seq x y z
N MET A 1 15.92 -37.35 -21.95
CA MET A 1 14.99 -36.28 -22.36
C MET A 1 14.83 -36.37 -23.86
N THR A 2 13.60 -36.57 -24.35
CA THR A 2 13.29 -36.63 -25.78
C THR A 2 13.27 -35.24 -26.40
N PHE A 3 13.38 -35.13 -27.73
CA PHE A 3 13.29 -33.83 -28.43
C PHE A 3 12.00 -33.07 -28.09
N VAL A 4 10.87 -33.78 -28.00
CA VAL A 4 9.57 -33.21 -27.62
C VAL A 4 9.60 -32.65 -26.20
N GLU A 5 10.30 -33.30 -25.27
CA GLU A 5 10.45 -32.82 -23.88
C GLU A 5 11.40 -31.61 -23.78
N LEU A 6 12.43 -31.55 -24.61
CA LEU A 6 13.42 -30.45 -24.65
C LEU A 6 12.85 -29.18 -25.28
N HIS A 7 12.10 -29.33 -26.37
CA HIS A 7 11.66 -28.19 -27.18
C HIS A 7 10.18 -27.83 -26.99
N GLN A 8 9.43 -28.64 -26.23
CA GLN A 8 7.98 -28.47 -25.99
C GLN A 8 7.13 -28.25 -27.25
N MET A 9 7.62 -28.73 -28.40
CA MET A 9 6.93 -28.63 -29.68
C MET A 9 6.62 -30.03 -30.22
N PRO A 10 5.42 -30.23 -30.81
CA PRO A 10 5.10 -31.47 -31.48
C PRO A 10 5.96 -31.64 -32.74
N VAL A 11 6.61 -32.80 -32.87
CA VAL A 11 7.43 -33.13 -34.05
C VAL A 11 6.70 -34.07 -35.02
N ALA A 12 5.74 -34.85 -34.51
CA ALA A 12 5.03 -35.86 -35.30
C ALA A 12 3.56 -36.09 -34.92
N HIS A 13 3.07 -35.47 -33.83
CA HIS A 13 1.71 -35.66 -33.32
C HIS A 13 1.02 -34.32 -33.11
N THR A 14 -0.30 -34.33 -32.90
CA THR A 14 -1.03 -33.10 -32.63
C THR A 14 -0.61 -32.48 -31.29
N GLU A 15 -0.79 -31.17 -31.11
CA GLU A 15 -0.54 -30.48 -29.84
C GLU A 15 -1.26 -31.17 -28.66
N GLN A 16 -2.48 -31.66 -28.91
CA GLN A 16 -3.25 -32.34 -27.89
C GLN A 16 -2.58 -33.64 -27.42
N THR A 17 -1.97 -34.42 -28.32
CA THR A 17 -1.20 -35.61 -27.96
C THR A 17 0.12 -35.25 -27.25
N ALA A 18 0.78 -34.17 -27.65
CA ALA A 18 1.97 -33.64 -26.97
C ALA A 18 1.68 -33.30 -25.49
N VAL A 19 0.59 -32.57 -25.23
CA VAL A 19 0.18 -32.18 -23.87
C VAL A 19 -0.27 -33.38 -23.04
N THR A 20 -1.16 -34.23 -23.58
CA THR A 20 -1.81 -35.29 -22.80
C THR A 20 -0.96 -36.54 -22.59
N SER A 21 -0.03 -36.86 -23.50
CA SER A 21 0.75 -38.10 -23.45
C SER A 21 2.22 -37.89 -23.07
N TYR A 22 2.85 -36.83 -23.56
CA TYR A 22 4.28 -36.60 -23.35
C TYR A 22 4.54 -35.68 -22.15
N LEU A 23 3.88 -34.52 -22.09
CA LEU A 23 4.08 -33.57 -20.98
C LEU A 23 3.42 -34.05 -19.69
N ALA A 24 2.23 -34.66 -19.76
CA ALA A 24 1.51 -35.16 -18.58
C ALA A 24 2.23 -36.30 -17.83
N ARG A 25 3.07 -37.10 -18.51
CA ARG A 25 3.86 -38.19 -17.89
C ARG A 25 5.10 -37.68 -17.15
N ASN A 26 5.55 -36.45 -17.42
CA ASN A 26 6.72 -35.86 -16.79
C ASN A 26 6.36 -35.12 -15.49
N ARG A 27 5.86 -35.87 -14.49
CA ARG A 27 5.50 -35.35 -13.15
C ARG A 27 6.67 -34.67 -12.42
N GLY A 28 7.92 -34.92 -12.83
CA GLY A 28 9.11 -34.27 -12.28
C GLY A 28 9.12 -32.75 -12.49
N ASN A 29 8.40 -32.26 -13.51
CA ASN A 29 8.36 -30.84 -13.84
C ASN A 29 7.26 -30.07 -13.11
N ILE A 30 6.22 -30.74 -12.58
CA ILE A 30 5.12 -30.05 -11.87
C ILE A 30 5.65 -29.36 -10.60
N THR A 31 6.59 -29.97 -9.89
CA THR A 31 7.19 -29.37 -8.68
C THR A 31 8.04 -28.16 -9.04
N GLU A 32 8.84 -28.23 -10.10
CA GLU A 32 9.65 -27.09 -10.56
C GLU A 32 8.79 -25.96 -11.15
N TYR A 33 7.78 -26.28 -11.97
CA TYR A 33 6.80 -25.28 -12.43
C TYR A 33 6.05 -24.63 -11.28
N ARG A 34 5.65 -25.38 -10.24
CA ARG A 34 5.02 -24.79 -9.05
C ARG A 34 5.97 -23.83 -8.34
N LYS A 35 7.26 -24.12 -8.25
CA LYS A 35 8.25 -23.18 -7.69
C LYS A 35 8.37 -21.93 -8.55
N VAL A 36 8.49 -22.06 -9.87
CA VAL A 36 8.58 -20.92 -10.80
C VAL A 36 7.31 -20.07 -10.74
N VAL A 37 6.13 -20.68 -10.78
CA VAL A 37 4.84 -20.00 -10.67
C VAL A 37 4.71 -19.32 -9.31
N ALA A 38 5.04 -19.99 -8.20
CA ALA A 38 4.97 -19.40 -6.87
C ALA A 38 5.94 -18.22 -6.72
N ALA A 39 7.17 -18.34 -7.22
CA ALA A 39 8.14 -17.25 -7.22
C ALA A 39 7.68 -16.07 -8.07
N THR A 40 7.14 -16.33 -9.27
CA THR A 40 6.60 -15.30 -10.16
C THR A 40 5.39 -14.60 -9.53
N LEU A 41 4.46 -15.36 -8.95
CA LEU A 41 3.31 -14.79 -8.24
C LEU A 41 3.76 -13.97 -7.01
N ALA A 42 4.73 -14.45 -6.25
CA ALA A 42 5.28 -13.72 -5.12
C ALA A 42 5.97 -12.41 -5.54
N ASP A 43 6.68 -12.42 -6.68
CA ASP A 43 7.30 -11.23 -7.26
C ASP A 43 6.24 -10.22 -7.73
N GLU A 44 5.22 -10.67 -8.46
CA GLU A 44 4.12 -9.78 -8.89
C GLU A 44 3.29 -9.24 -7.73
N VAL A 45 3.06 -10.04 -6.68
CA VAL A 45 2.44 -9.56 -5.43
C VAL A 45 3.33 -8.53 -4.75
N THR A 46 4.63 -8.74 -4.71
CA THR A 46 5.58 -7.76 -4.15
C THR A 46 5.53 -6.45 -4.93
N LYS A 47 5.60 -6.49 -6.27
CA LYS A 47 5.48 -5.30 -7.12
C LYS A 47 4.17 -4.57 -6.92
N ALA A 48 3.05 -5.30 -6.87
CA ALA A 48 1.74 -4.72 -6.63
C ALA A 48 1.67 -4.05 -5.25
N ARG A 49 2.24 -4.68 -4.21
CA ARG A 49 2.34 -4.09 -2.87
C ARG A 49 3.20 -2.84 -2.85
N THR A 50 4.36 -2.85 -3.52
CA THR A 50 5.23 -1.66 -3.61
C THR A 50 4.54 -0.50 -4.34
N ARG A 51 3.81 -0.78 -5.42
CA ARG A 51 3.02 0.25 -6.14
C ARG A 51 1.87 0.79 -5.32
N GLY A 52 1.27 -0.05 -4.47
CA GLY A 52 0.19 0.31 -3.55
C GLY A 52 0.67 0.68 -2.14
N ALA A 53 1.96 0.93 -1.94
CA ALA A 53 2.48 1.40 -0.66
C ALA A 53 2.33 2.92 -0.59
N LEU A 54 1.90 3.42 0.57
CA LEU A 54 1.83 4.84 0.82
C LEU A 54 3.22 5.47 0.70
N ALA A 55 3.37 6.42 -0.23
CA ALA A 55 4.63 7.15 -0.40
C ALA A 55 4.93 8.01 0.84
N VAL A 56 6.18 7.95 1.31
CA VAL A 56 6.63 8.65 2.52
C VAL A 56 7.52 9.83 2.15
N MET A 57 7.23 10.99 2.72
CA MET A 57 8.15 12.12 2.77
C MET A 57 8.83 12.15 4.14
N SER A 58 10.13 11.90 4.17
CA SER A 58 10.88 11.84 5.42
C SER A 58 11.02 13.23 6.05
N ALA A 59 11.41 13.27 7.33
CA ALA A 59 11.77 14.53 7.98
C ALA A 59 12.89 15.28 7.23
N ARG A 60 13.81 14.53 6.60
CA ARG A 60 14.87 15.10 5.76
C ARG A 60 14.29 15.78 4.52
N ASP A 61 13.33 15.16 3.85
CA ASP A 61 12.70 15.74 2.65
C ASP A 61 11.93 17.01 3.01
N VAL A 62 11.19 16.99 4.13
CA VAL A 62 10.49 18.17 4.66
C VAL A 62 11.45 19.32 4.98
N GLN A 63 12.63 19.04 5.54
CA GLN A 63 13.64 20.07 5.78
C GLN A 63 14.27 20.58 4.47
N ARG A 64 14.63 19.68 3.56
CA ARG A 64 15.22 20.03 2.26
C ARG A 64 14.28 20.90 1.42
N ALA A 65 12.99 20.66 1.47
CA ALA A 65 12.00 21.43 0.73
C ALA A 65 11.99 22.93 1.12
N ARG A 66 12.55 23.31 2.28
CA ARG A 66 12.70 24.72 2.67
C ARG A 66 13.80 25.43 1.89
N THR A 67 14.82 24.70 1.44
CA THR A 67 15.99 25.25 0.76
C THR A 67 16.00 24.95 -0.74
N ASP A 68 15.38 23.85 -1.15
CA ASP A 68 15.32 23.37 -2.54
C ASP A 68 13.97 22.69 -2.81
N PRO A 69 12.87 23.47 -2.86
CA PRO A 69 11.54 22.94 -3.07
C PRO A 69 11.36 22.31 -4.45
N GLU A 70 12.01 22.83 -5.50
CA GLU A 70 11.88 22.28 -6.86
C GLU A 70 12.45 20.86 -6.96
N ALA A 71 13.63 20.60 -6.38
CA ALA A 71 14.21 19.26 -6.41
C ALA A 71 13.36 18.25 -5.64
N VAL A 72 12.87 18.62 -4.44
CA VAL A 72 12.01 17.74 -3.65
C VAL A 72 10.68 17.49 -4.36
N ALA A 73 10.09 18.50 -5.01
CA ALA A 73 8.86 18.34 -5.78
C ALA A 73 9.05 17.33 -6.92
N ALA A 74 10.16 17.44 -7.67
CA ALA A 74 10.50 16.51 -8.75
C ALA A 74 10.70 15.06 -8.24
N GLU A 75 11.43 14.87 -7.13
CA GLU A 75 11.64 13.57 -6.49
C GLU A 75 10.31 12.93 -6.03
N GLN A 76 9.38 13.75 -5.52
CA GLN A 76 8.05 13.32 -5.06
C GLN A 76 7.01 13.24 -6.19
N GLN A 77 7.40 13.60 -7.41
CA GLN A 77 6.54 13.67 -8.60
C GLN A 77 5.34 14.58 -8.40
N LEU A 78 5.58 15.75 -7.79
CA LEU A 78 4.58 16.76 -7.49
C LEU A 78 4.90 18.08 -8.20
N ASP A 79 3.87 18.88 -8.43
CA ASP A 79 4.07 20.30 -8.70
C ASP A 79 4.57 20.99 -7.42
N VAL A 80 5.42 22.00 -7.57
CA VAL A 80 6.01 22.73 -6.43
C VAL A 80 4.94 23.43 -5.58
N THR A 81 3.86 23.90 -6.19
CA THR A 81 2.73 24.52 -5.47
C THR A 81 1.99 23.49 -4.63
N VAL A 82 1.76 22.29 -5.17
CA VAL A 82 1.16 21.17 -4.43
C VAL A 82 2.06 20.76 -3.27
N LEU A 83 3.38 20.67 -3.49
CA LEU A 83 4.34 20.41 -2.41
C LEU A 83 4.21 21.45 -1.29
N GLN A 84 4.13 22.73 -1.61
CA GLN A 84 3.97 23.79 -0.61
C GLN A 84 2.68 23.63 0.19
N GLN A 85 1.55 23.28 -0.46
CA GLN A 85 0.28 23.02 0.21
C GLN A 85 0.33 21.79 1.13
N VAL A 86 1.01 20.72 0.70
CA VAL A 86 1.28 19.54 1.54
C VAL A 86 2.06 19.94 2.79
N LEU A 87 3.14 20.72 2.63
CA LEU A 87 3.98 21.17 3.76
C LEU A 87 3.25 22.13 4.69
N ALA A 88 2.32 22.92 4.15
CA ALA A 88 1.42 23.78 4.90
C ALA A 88 0.25 23.02 5.55
N LYS A 89 0.13 21.70 5.34
CA LYS A 89 -0.94 20.82 5.84
C LYS A 89 -2.33 21.14 5.29
N GLU A 90 -2.40 21.88 4.20
CA GLU A 90 -3.68 22.27 3.58
C GLU A 90 -4.35 21.09 2.85
N LEU A 91 -3.56 20.08 2.50
CA LEU A 91 -4.00 18.87 1.81
C LEU A 91 -4.10 17.64 2.72
N ASP A 92 -3.95 17.82 4.04
CA ASP A 92 -4.02 16.73 5.00
C ASP A 92 -5.42 16.09 4.99
N THR A 93 -5.43 14.76 4.92
CA THR A 93 -6.60 13.94 5.23
C THR A 93 -6.49 13.45 6.68
N VAL A 94 -6.79 12.17 6.95
CA VAL A 94 -6.65 11.61 8.31
C VAL A 94 -5.25 11.04 8.54
N LEU A 95 -4.75 10.23 7.60
CA LEU A 95 -3.52 9.45 7.76
C LEU A 95 -2.38 9.92 6.86
N ALA A 96 -2.67 10.80 5.89
CA ALA A 96 -1.77 11.25 4.85
C ALA A 96 -2.27 12.55 4.22
N ALA A 97 -1.43 13.24 3.46
CA ALA A 97 -1.86 14.32 2.59
C ALA A 97 -2.31 13.77 1.23
N CYS A 98 -3.41 14.29 0.65
CA CYS A 98 -3.89 13.93 -0.68
C CYS A 98 -3.47 15.00 -1.71
N THR A 99 -2.54 14.66 -2.58
CA THR A 99 -1.95 15.61 -3.54
C THR A 99 -2.84 15.89 -4.74
N ASP A 100 -3.71 14.95 -5.10
CA ASP A 100 -4.67 15.11 -6.19
C ASP A 100 -5.91 14.25 -5.99
N ASN A 101 -7.00 14.85 -5.52
CA ASN A 101 -8.24 14.12 -5.28
C ASN A 101 -9.08 13.89 -6.55
N ARG A 102 -8.68 14.40 -7.72
CA ARG A 102 -9.41 14.26 -8.99
C ARG A 102 -8.81 13.20 -9.92
N HIS A 103 -7.61 12.72 -9.59
CA HIS A 103 -6.92 11.65 -10.29
C HIS A 103 -6.82 10.37 -9.47
N SER A 104 -7.71 10.16 -8.49
CA SER A 104 -7.74 8.91 -7.75
C SER A 104 -8.28 7.76 -8.61
N LEU A 105 -7.80 6.54 -8.35
CA LEU A 105 -8.29 5.31 -9.00
C LEU A 105 -9.67 4.86 -8.48
N HIS A 106 -10.28 5.62 -7.58
CA HIS A 106 -11.51 5.25 -6.88
C HIS A 106 -12.75 6.01 -7.37
N GLY A 107 -12.60 6.92 -8.34
CA GLY A 107 -13.68 7.69 -8.91
C GLY A 107 -13.53 7.92 -10.41
N PRO A 108 -14.55 8.49 -11.07
CA PRO A 108 -14.43 8.93 -12.45
C PRO A 108 -13.31 9.98 -12.61
N PRO A 109 -12.51 9.93 -13.69
CA PRO A 109 -11.47 10.93 -13.93
C PRO A 109 -12.00 12.35 -13.86
N GLY A 110 -11.32 13.21 -13.11
CA GLY A 110 -11.70 14.62 -12.93
C GLY A 110 -12.75 14.88 -11.85
N ALA A 111 -13.41 13.85 -11.30
CA ALA A 111 -14.34 14.00 -10.19
C ALA A 111 -13.60 13.87 -8.83
N PRO A 112 -14.04 14.58 -7.78
CA PRO A 112 -13.48 14.38 -6.44
C PRO A 112 -13.60 12.92 -5.99
N CYS A 113 -12.55 12.41 -5.36
CA CYS A 113 -12.45 11.04 -4.87
C CYS A 113 -13.57 10.72 -3.86
N PRO A 114 -14.37 9.66 -4.08
CA PRO A 114 -15.43 9.23 -3.16
C PRO A 114 -14.95 8.20 -2.13
N ALA A 115 -13.67 7.82 -2.15
CA ALA A 115 -13.13 6.74 -1.33
C ALA A 115 -13.16 7.08 0.16
N SER A 116 -13.27 6.05 0.99
CA SER A 116 -12.95 6.17 2.41
C SER A 116 -11.49 6.58 2.58
N PHE A 117 -11.21 7.42 3.59
CA PHE A 117 -9.83 7.82 3.91
C PHE A 117 -8.93 6.63 4.27
N MET A 118 -9.49 5.47 4.63
CA MET A 118 -8.70 4.26 4.87
C MET A 118 -8.02 3.75 3.60
N LEU A 119 -8.62 3.97 2.42
CA LEU A 119 -8.04 3.59 1.13
C LEU A 119 -6.87 4.50 0.73
N CYS A 120 -6.69 5.65 1.38
CA CYS A 120 -5.52 6.50 1.16
C CYS A 120 -4.20 5.79 1.50
N LEU A 121 -4.22 4.74 2.36
CA LEU A 121 -3.03 3.95 2.70
C LEU A 121 -2.41 3.17 1.53
N GLY A 122 -3.12 3.07 0.40
CA GLY A 122 -2.56 2.51 -0.84
C GLY A 122 -2.87 3.33 -2.08
N CYS A 123 -3.19 4.61 -1.91
CA CYS A 123 -3.47 5.51 -3.03
C CYS A 123 -2.19 6.22 -3.50
N GLU A 124 -2.00 6.31 -4.81
CA GLU A 124 -0.84 7.00 -5.42
C GLU A 124 -0.83 8.51 -5.16
N CYS A 125 -2.00 9.11 -4.89
CA CYS A 125 -2.12 10.52 -4.55
C CYS A 125 -1.78 10.81 -3.08
N ALA A 126 -1.54 9.79 -2.25
CA ALA A 126 -1.33 9.99 -0.83
C ALA A 126 0.16 10.13 -0.48
N ARG A 127 0.47 11.01 0.48
CA ARG A 127 1.82 11.19 1.04
C ARG A 127 1.78 11.13 2.57
N ALA A 128 2.51 10.20 3.18
CA ALA A 128 2.77 10.20 4.61
C ALA A 128 3.86 11.23 4.93
N LEU A 129 3.68 11.98 6.02
CA LEU A 129 4.61 12.99 6.51
C LEU A 129 4.84 12.78 8.01
N PRO A 130 5.93 13.28 8.59
CA PRO A 130 6.25 13.03 9.99
C PRO A 130 5.14 13.44 10.97
N HIS A 131 4.38 14.50 10.66
CA HIS A 131 3.29 14.95 11.52
C HIS A 131 2.06 14.05 11.51
N HIS A 132 1.94 13.12 10.56
CA HIS A 132 0.87 12.12 10.53
C HIS A 132 1.14 10.94 11.46
N LEU A 133 2.40 10.77 11.90
CA LEU A 133 2.84 9.60 12.65
C LEU A 133 2.02 9.32 13.93
N PRO A 134 1.65 10.31 14.77
CA PRO A 134 0.85 10.05 15.96
C PRO A 134 -0.50 9.41 15.65
N VAL A 135 -1.23 9.92 14.65
CA VAL A 135 -2.53 9.38 14.24
C VAL A 135 -2.36 7.99 13.62
N GLN A 136 -1.33 7.77 12.79
CA GLN A 136 -1.03 6.47 12.21
C GLN A 136 -0.77 5.40 13.29
N VAL A 137 0.01 5.73 14.32
CA VAL A 137 0.29 4.85 15.46
C VAL A 137 -0.99 4.54 16.25
N LEU A 138 -1.80 5.55 16.54
CA LEU A 138 -3.07 5.38 17.26
C LEU A 138 -4.02 4.45 16.50
N VAL A 139 -4.19 4.68 15.19
CA VAL A 139 -5.05 3.87 14.34
C VAL A 139 -4.55 2.42 14.24
N HIS A 140 -3.25 2.21 14.03
CA HIS A 140 -2.66 0.86 14.01
C HIS A 140 -2.94 0.09 15.30
N ASN A 141 -2.63 0.70 16.46
CA ASN A 141 -2.83 0.05 17.76
C ASN A 141 -4.31 -0.26 18.02
N ARG A 142 -5.20 0.67 17.68
CA ARG A 142 -6.64 0.49 17.89
C ARG A 142 -7.23 -0.59 16.98
N LEU A 143 -6.75 -0.72 15.75
CA LEU A 143 -7.09 -1.85 14.89
C LEU A 143 -6.60 -3.17 15.49
N ALA A 144 -5.37 -3.23 16.00
CA ALA A 144 -4.83 -4.41 16.67
C ALA A 144 -5.67 -4.83 17.89
N GLU A 145 -6.11 -3.87 18.72
CA GLU A 145 -7.01 -4.11 19.85
C GLU A 145 -8.38 -4.66 19.41
N ARG A 146 -8.97 -4.07 18.35
CA ARG A 146 -10.27 -4.49 17.82
C ARG A 146 -10.24 -5.90 17.25
N ARG A 147 -9.10 -6.36 16.73
CA ARG A 147 -8.94 -7.71 16.17
C ARG A 147 -9.39 -8.81 17.14
N GLY A 148 -9.11 -8.67 18.44
CA GLY A 148 -9.50 -9.65 19.45
C GLY A 148 -11.01 -9.72 19.74
N GLN A 149 -11.78 -8.75 19.24
CA GLN A 149 -13.21 -8.60 19.49
C GLN A 149 -14.05 -8.82 18.21
N MET A 150 -13.42 -9.23 17.12
CA MET A 150 -14.05 -9.39 15.81
C MET A 150 -13.99 -10.83 15.33
N ASP A 151 -14.97 -11.20 14.51
CA ASP A 151 -14.88 -12.42 13.73
C ASP A 151 -13.65 -12.37 12.78
N PRO A 152 -12.87 -13.46 12.66
CA PRO A 152 -11.66 -13.47 11.82
C PRO A 152 -11.89 -13.13 10.35
N LEU A 153 -13.00 -13.56 9.76
CA LEU A 153 -13.33 -13.26 8.36
C LEU A 153 -13.69 -11.78 8.22
N GLN A 154 -14.51 -11.26 9.14
CA GLN A 154 -14.85 -9.85 9.16
C GLN A 154 -13.62 -8.95 9.34
N TRP A 155 -12.65 -9.37 10.16
CA TRP A 155 -11.36 -8.70 10.30
C TRP A 155 -10.57 -8.73 8.99
N ALA A 156 -10.47 -9.90 8.36
CA ALA A 156 -9.72 -10.09 7.12
C ALA A 156 -10.24 -9.20 5.99
N GLU A 157 -11.57 -9.13 5.82
CA GLU A 157 -12.22 -8.35 4.76
C GLU A 157 -12.08 -6.83 4.96
N ARG A 158 -12.05 -6.36 6.22
CA ARG A 158 -12.17 -4.92 6.51
C ARG A 158 -10.85 -4.28 6.91
N PHE A 159 -10.04 -4.96 7.71
CA PHE A 159 -8.97 -4.30 8.47
C PHE A 159 -7.61 -4.97 8.35
N ALA A 160 -7.50 -6.22 7.88
CA ALA A 160 -6.21 -6.87 7.75
C ALA A 160 -5.26 -6.14 6.80
N ALA A 161 -5.75 -5.69 5.64
CA ALA A 161 -4.97 -4.92 4.68
C ALA A 161 -4.49 -3.56 5.22
N PRO A 162 -5.37 -2.65 5.69
CA PRO A 162 -4.93 -1.36 6.22
C PRO A 162 -4.09 -1.49 7.49
N HIS A 163 -4.32 -2.50 8.34
CA HIS A 163 -3.45 -2.78 9.48
C HIS A 163 -2.04 -3.17 9.01
N ALA A 164 -1.92 -4.04 8.00
CA ALA A 164 -0.61 -4.42 7.44
C ALA A 164 0.11 -3.23 6.79
N GLN A 165 -0.61 -2.41 6.00
CA GLN A 165 -0.05 -1.20 5.40
C GLN A 165 0.46 -0.21 6.45
N LEU A 166 -0.27 -0.04 7.55
CA LEU A 166 0.19 0.78 8.67
C LEU A 166 1.40 0.16 9.37
N ALA A 167 1.44 -1.16 9.58
CA ALA A 167 2.61 -1.82 10.15
C ALA A 167 3.85 -1.58 9.26
N ASP A 168 3.74 -1.82 7.95
CA ASP A 168 4.80 -1.59 6.98
C ASP A 168 5.25 -0.11 6.96
N LEU A 169 4.32 0.84 7.13
CA LEU A 169 4.62 2.26 7.20
C LEU A 169 5.37 2.64 8.48
N LEU A 170 4.97 2.05 9.62
CA LEU A 170 5.61 2.28 10.91
C LEU A 170 6.99 1.63 10.99
N ASP A 171 7.20 0.47 10.37
CA ASP A 171 8.48 -0.22 10.29
C ASP A 171 9.54 0.56 9.48
N GLN A 172 9.11 1.50 8.64
CA GLN A 172 10.00 2.43 7.92
C GLN A 172 10.45 3.62 8.79
N GLN A 173 9.88 3.80 9.98
CA GLN A 173 10.21 4.90 10.89
C GLN A 173 11.18 4.44 11.98
N ASP A 174 11.92 5.39 12.56
CA ASP A 174 12.74 5.10 13.73
C ASP A 174 11.85 4.65 14.91
N GLU A 175 12.24 3.56 15.59
CA GLU A 175 11.48 3.02 16.72
C GLU A 175 11.26 4.07 17.83
N ALA A 176 12.25 4.92 18.07
CA ALA A 176 12.15 6.04 19.01
C ALA A 176 11.07 7.05 18.58
N ALA A 177 10.99 7.37 17.28
CA ALA A 177 9.98 8.30 16.75
C ALA A 177 8.57 7.71 16.88
N VAL A 178 8.39 6.41 16.63
CA VAL A 178 7.10 5.71 16.83
C VAL A 178 6.70 5.73 18.32
N ALA A 179 7.66 5.48 19.22
CA ALA A 179 7.43 5.49 20.65
C ALA A 179 7.10 6.90 21.18
N ASP A 180 7.79 7.93 20.69
CA ASP A 180 7.51 9.33 21.00
C ASP A 180 6.15 9.77 20.46
N ALA A 181 5.82 9.44 19.22
CA ALA A 181 4.51 9.72 18.64
C ALA A 181 3.37 9.07 19.45
N ARG A 182 3.59 7.84 19.95
CA ARG A 182 2.64 7.16 20.83
C ARG A 182 2.42 7.90 22.15
N ARG A 183 3.50 8.34 22.81
CA ARG A 183 3.44 9.03 24.11
C ARG A 183 2.92 10.46 23.98
N GLY A 184 3.34 11.15 22.93
CA GLY A 184 3.09 12.56 22.67
C GLY A 184 1.80 12.85 21.92
N ALA A 185 1.07 11.83 21.47
CA ALA A 185 -0.21 12.03 20.79
C ALA A 185 -1.16 12.89 21.65
N THR A 186 -1.75 13.89 21.03
CA THR A 186 -2.67 14.85 21.64
C THR A 186 -4.09 14.28 21.73
N ASP A 187 -4.94 14.90 22.54
CA ASP A 187 -6.36 14.50 22.63
C ASP A 187 -7.10 14.74 21.32
N ALA A 188 -6.70 15.76 20.54
CA ALA A 188 -7.23 16.01 19.21
C ALA A 188 -6.90 14.85 18.25
N GLU A 189 -5.67 14.34 18.27
CA GLU A 189 -5.26 13.19 17.44
C GLU A 189 -5.94 11.90 17.88
N ARG A 190 -6.12 11.68 19.19
CA ARG A 190 -6.92 10.56 19.71
C ARG A 190 -8.37 10.63 19.23
N SER A 191 -9.01 11.79 19.36
CA SER A 191 -10.37 12.00 18.88
C SER A 191 -10.50 11.81 17.37
N LEU A 192 -9.53 12.32 16.59
CA LEU A 192 -9.49 12.12 15.15
C LEU A 192 -9.40 10.64 14.78
N ALA A 193 -8.50 9.88 15.41
CA ALA A 193 -8.35 8.44 15.19
C ALA A 193 -9.62 7.65 15.53
N GLU A 194 -10.31 8.01 16.62
CA GLU A 194 -11.58 7.39 17.00
C GLU A 194 -12.69 7.65 15.98
N ARG A 195 -12.91 8.92 15.60
CA ARG A 195 -13.91 9.31 14.61
C ARG A 195 -13.65 8.65 13.25
N PHE A 196 -12.39 8.59 12.86
CA PHE A 196 -11.97 7.89 11.65
C PHE A 196 -12.33 6.40 11.67
N LEU A 197 -11.98 5.69 12.75
CA LEU A 197 -12.26 4.26 12.88
C LEU A 197 -13.75 3.93 13.05
N ASN A 198 -14.56 4.92 13.42
CA ASN A 198 -16.02 4.83 13.46
C ASN A 198 -16.67 5.25 12.14
N ARG A 199 -15.87 5.57 11.10
CA ARG A 199 -16.31 6.03 9.77
C ARG A 199 -17.17 7.30 9.81
N GLU A 200 -16.93 8.16 10.79
CA GLU A 200 -17.63 9.45 10.92
C GLU A 200 -17.11 10.51 9.95
N LEU A 201 -15.97 10.24 9.30
CA LEU A 201 -15.28 11.16 8.39
C LEU A 201 -15.46 10.78 6.92
N ASP A 202 -15.91 9.57 6.63
CA ASP A 202 -16.20 9.15 5.26
C ASP A 202 -17.45 9.89 4.74
N LEU A 203 -17.47 10.24 3.45
CA LEU A 203 -18.67 10.73 2.79
C LEU A 203 -19.76 9.63 2.85
N ARG A 204 -20.98 10.02 3.24
CA ARG A 204 -22.15 9.14 3.29
C ARG A 204 -22.94 9.21 1.98
#